data_AF-A0A7S0RCC5-F1
#
_entry.id   AF-A0A7S0RCC5-F1
#
_cell.length_a   1.000
_cell.length_b   1.000
_cell.length_c   1.000
_cell.angle_alpha   90.00
_cell.angle_beta   90.00
_cell.angle_gamma   90.00
#
_symmetry.space_group_name_H-M   'P 1'
#
loop_
_entity.id
_entity.type
_entity.pdbx_description
1 polymer ?
#
loop_
_entity_poly.entity_id
_entity_poly.type
_entity_poly.pdbx_seq_one_letter_code
_entity_poly.pdbx_strand_id
1 'polypeptide(L)'
;HGRKFEPPLTPEDVKQMIRQGLPPGLADPSSKLRTAVGMCIAQICKTDWPKQWPGLLEWLVSAIKERQDPNLVHGVLRTLGMLSGDIEEDQMAPVVQVLLPELLAILSDARYGPSVHRRCLAILHSLLGQLGVMSGAHQRKVRDLMAPLLEPWVPALVGVLAAELTLAPACWALKQEALQVVVQLVSYFGKMLGGHMAALLAPCWRMFTREGLAMYQAVLVEGQGADDLAEEVDSE
;
A
#
# COMPACT_ATOMS: atom_id res chain seq x y z
N HIS A 1 -23.21 -15.31 6.08
CA HIS A 1 -23.57 -16.27 5.03
C HIS A 1 -22.30 -16.71 4.31
N GLY A 2 -21.71 -17.85 4.67
CA GLY A 2 -20.57 -18.41 3.93
C GLY A 2 -21.06 -18.89 2.57
N ARG A 3 -20.45 -18.42 1.47
CA ARG A 3 -20.80 -18.89 0.12
C ARG A 3 -20.55 -20.40 0.06
N LYS A 4 -21.60 -21.17 -0.21
CA LYS A 4 -21.53 -22.61 -0.40
C LYS A 4 -20.96 -22.87 -1.79
N PHE A 5 -20.04 -23.83 -1.92
CA PHE A 5 -19.52 -24.26 -3.23
C PHE A 5 -20.68 -24.74 -4.12
N GLU A 6 -20.71 -24.27 -5.35
CA GLU A 6 -21.68 -24.70 -6.37
C GLU A 6 -20.94 -25.52 -7.44
N PRO A 7 -21.31 -26.80 -7.67
CA PRO A 7 -20.71 -27.59 -8.73
C PRO A 7 -21.11 -27.05 -10.12
N PRO A 8 -20.30 -27.28 -11.16
CA PRO A 8 -19.10 -28.13 -11.19
C PRO A 8 -17.83 -27.42 -10.69
N LEU A 9 -16.84 -28.21 -10.26
CA LEU A 9 -15.49 -27.70 -10.02
C LEU A 9 -14.90 -27.24 -11.36
N THR A 10 -14.33 -26.04 -11.39
CA THR A 10 -13.66 -25.50 -12.59
C THR A 10 -12.53 -26.46 -13.02
N PRO A 11 -12.53 -26.95 -14.26
CA PRO A 11 -11.45 -27.75 -14.82
C PRO A 11 -10.10 -27.02 -14.76
N GLU A 12 -9.00 -27.75 -14.59
CA GLU A 12 -7.68 -27.13 -14.35
C GLU A 12 -7.15 -26.36 -15.57
N ASP A 13 -7.47 -26.82 -16.78
CA ASP A 13 -7.19 -26.11 -18.03
C ASP A 13 -7.89 -24.74 -18.08
N VAL A 14 -9.16 -24.68 -17.68
CA VAL A 14 -9.92 -23.43 -17.59
C VAL A 14 -9.33 -22.51 -16.53
N LYS A 15 -8.94 -23.04 -15.36
CA LYS A 15 -8.26 -22.23 -14.34
C LYS A 15 -6.95 -21.65 -14.87
N GLN A 16 -6.14 -22.45 -15.56
CA GLN A 16 -4.89 -21.99 -16.15
C GLN A 16 -5.12 -20.86 -17.17
N MET A 17 -6.12 -20.99 -18.04
CA MET A 17 -6.51 -19.93 -18.97
C MET A 17 -6.90 -18.64 -18.24
N ILE A 18 -7.70 -18.73 -17.16
CA ILE A 18 -8.10 -17.58 -16.36
C ILE A 18 -6.88 -16.92 -15.69
N ARG A 19 -5.98 -17.72 -15.10
CA ARG A 19 -4.74 -17.24 -14.45
C ARG A 19 -3.82 -16.52 -15.45
N GLN A 20 -3.80 -16.94 -16.71
CA GLN A 20 -3.01 -16.27 -17.75
C GLN A 20 -3.71 -15.01 -18.31
N GLY A 21 -5.04 -15.03 -18.40
CA GLY A 21 -5.83 -13.95 -19.00
C GLY A 21 -6.12 -12.76 -18.07
N LEU A 22 -6.14 -12.97 -16.75
CA LEU A 22 -6.46 -11.91 -15.79
C LEU A 22 -5.39 -10.81 -15.67
N PRO A 23 -4.08 -11.10 -15.49
CA PRO A 23 -3.09 -10.07 -15.20
C PRO A 23 -3.03 -8.93 -16.23
N PRO A 24 -3.10 -9.17 -17.55
CA PRO A 24 -3.15 -8.09 -18.55
C PRO A 24 -4.33 -7.12 -18.36
N GLY A 25 -5.45 -7.57 -17.80
CA GLY A 25 -6.62 -6.72 -17.50
C GLY A 25 -6.36 -5.66 -16.42
N LEU A 26 -5.25 -5.74 -15.69
CA LEU A 26 -4.84 -4.69 -14.75
C LEU A 26 -4.38 -3.41 -15.45
N ALA A 27 -4.12 -3.44 -16.76
CA ALA A 27 -3.80 -2.27 -17.58
C ALA A 27 -5.04 -1.60 -18.20
N ASP A 28 -6.26 -2.11 -17.94
CA ASP A 28 -7.47 -1.60 -18.58
C ASP A 28 -7.68 -0.10 -18.33
N PRO A 29 -8.09 0.71 -19.32
CA PRO A 29 -8.34 2.15 -19.14
C PRO A 29 -9.39 2.45 -18.05
N SER A 30 -10.38 1.57 -17.87
CA SER A 30 -11.43 1.71 -16.86
C SER A 30 -10.95 1.29 -15.47
N SER A 31 -10.94 2.23 -14.52
CA SER A 31 -10.59 1.97 -13.11
C SER A 31 -11.50 0.91 -12.45
N LYS A 32 -12.75 0.82 -12.90
CA LYS A 32 -13.73 -0.19 -12.46
C LYS A 32 -13.32 -1.58 -12.93
N LEU A 33 -12.89 -1.72 -14.18
CA LEU A 33 -12.43 -3.00 -14.72
C LEU A 33 -11.11 -3.44 -14.06
N ARG A 34 -10.14 -2.53 -13.91
CA ARG A 34 -8.91 -2.83 -13.15
C ARG A 34 -9.21 -3.33 -11.75
N THR A 35 -10.18 -2.71 -11.06
CA THR A 35 -10.62 -3.14 -9.73
C THR A 35 -11.26 -4.52 -9.76
N ALA A 36 -12.16 -4.78 -10.70
CA ALA A 36 -12.81 -6.09 -10.82
C ALA A 36 -11.79 -7.21 -11.09
N VAL A 37 -10.84 -6.97 -12.00
CA VAL A 37 -9.73 -7.89 -12.29
C VAL A 37 -8.88 -8.13 -11.04
N GLY A 38 -8.47 -7.08 -10.34
CA GLY A 38 -7.71 -7.20 -9.09
C GLY A 38 -8.44 -7.99 -8.01
N MET A 39 -9.75 -7.82 -7.89
CA MET A 39 -10.59 -8.60 -6.97
C MET A 39 -10.67 -10.07 -7.38
N CYS A 40 -10.78 -10.38 -8.67
CA CYS A 40 -10.73 -11.75 -9.18
C CYS A 40 -9.39 -12.41 -8.85
N ILE A 41 -8.27 -11.72 -9.10
CA ILE A 41 -6.93 -12.20 -8.76
C ILE A 41 -6.83 -12.45 -7.25
N ALA A 42 -7.20 -11.47 -6.42
CA ALA A 42 -7.15 -11.60 -4.96
C ALA A 42 -8.00 -12.77 -4.43
N GLN A 43 -9.16 -13.01 -5.03
CA GLN A 43 -10.02 -14.12 -4.62
C GLN A 43 -9.46 -15.50 -5.02
N ILE A 44 -8.79 -15.60 -6.17
CA ILE A 44 -8.12 -16.84 -6.61
C ILE A 44 -6.88 -17.10 -5.74
N CYS A 45 -6.12 -16.05 -5.39
CA CYS A 45 -4.92 -16.17 -4.56
C CYS A 45 -5.16 -16.83 -3.21
N LYS A 46 -6.34 -16.66 -2.60
CA LYS A 46 -6.71 -17.30 -1.33
C LYS A 46 -6.65 -18.82 -1.33
N THR A 47 -6.65 -19.45 -2.51
CA THR A 47 -6.61 -20.92 -2.64
C THR A 47 -5.44 -21.39 -3.49
N ASP A 48 -5.09 -20.62 -4.52
CA ASP A 48 -4.16 -21.07 -5.55
C ASP A 48 -2.74 -20.52 -5.35
N TRP A 49 -2.58 -19.41 -4.63
CA TRP A 49 -1.26 -18.80 -4.44
C TRP A 49 -0.63 -19.31 -3.14
N PRO A 50 0.68 -19.63 -3.12
CA PRO A 50 1.65 -19.53 -4.22
C PRO A 50 1.75 -20.79 -5.11
N LYS A 51 1.21 -21.94 -4.66
CA LYS A 51 1.56 -23.27 -5.22
C LYS A 51 1.00 -23.54 -6.63
N GLN A 52 -0.25 -23.15 -6.88
CA GLN A 52 -0.95 -23.39 -8.16
C GLN A 52 -0.87 -22.19 -9.11
N TRP A 53 -0.45 -21.03 -8.61
CA TRP A 53 -0.18 -19.84 -9.41
C TRP A 53 1.22 -19.27 -9.12
N PRO A 54 2.29 -20.05 -9.38
CA PRO A 54 3.66 -19.55 -9.26
C PRO A 54 3.89 -18.44 -10.30
N GLY A 55 4.77 -17.48 -10.00
CA GLY A 55 5.10 -16.40 -10.92
C GLY A 55 4.19 -15.17 -10.83
N LEU A 56 3.06 -15.24 -10.12
CA LEU A 56 2.14 -14.10 -10.01
C LEU A 56 2.80 -12.90 -9.32
N LEU A 57 3.48 -13.12 -8.21
CA LEU A 57 4.14 -12.05 -7.47
C LEU A 57 5.24 -11.41 -8.33
N GLU A 58 6.05 -12.23 -8.99
CA GLU A 58 7.11 -11.79 -9.90
C GLU A 58 6.55 -10.93 -11.04
N TRP A 59 5.42 -11.35 -11.62
CA TRP A 59 4.74 -10.59 -12.67
C TRP A 59 4.23 -9.24 -12.15
N LEU A 60 3.55 -9.22 -11.00
CA LEU A 60 3.04 -7.99 -10.38
C LEU A 60 4.19 -7.02 -10.05
N VAL A 61 5.29 -7.52 -9.47
CA VAL A 61 6.46 -6.70 -9.16
C VAL A 61 7.12 -6.18 -10.44
N SER A 62 7.29 -7.01 -11.48
CA SER A 62 7.87 -6.56 -12.75
C SER A 62 7.06 -5.41 -13.36
N ALA A 63 5.74 -5.52 -13.32
CA ALA A 63 4.84 -4.48 -13.84
C ALA A 63 5.03 -3.11 -13.15
N ILE A 64 5.19 -3.08 -11.82
CA ILE A 64 5.44 -1.81 -11.09
C ILE A 64 6.90 -1.35 -11.16
N LYS A 65 7.84 -2.26 -11.42
CA LYS A 65 9.25 -1.94 -11.63
C LYS A 65 9.48 -1.26 -12.98
N GLU A 66 8.87 -1.80 -14.04
CA GLU A 66 9.02 -1.30 -15.40
C GLU A 66 8.35 0.06 -15.61
N ARG A 67 7.24 0.33 -14.92
CA ARG A 67 6.52 1.63 -14.92
C ARG A 67 6.19 2.14 -16.34
N GLN A 68 5.93 1.22 -17.27
CA GLN A 68 5.65 1.56 -18.66
C GLN A 68 4.24 2.13 -18.85
N ASP A 69 3.27 1.61 -18.11
CA ASP A 69 1.87 2.01 -18.19
C ASP A 69 1.34 2.46 -16.81
N PRO A 70 0.92 3.73 -16.65
CA PRO A 70 0.30 4.22 -15.43
C PRO A 70 -0.93 3.42 -15.00
N ASN A 71 -1.79 3.00 -15.94
CA ASN A 71 -2.99 2.22 -15.63
C ASN A 71 -2.61 0.87 -15.01
N LEU A 72 -1.62 0.21 -15.60
CA LEU A 72 -1.07 -1.04 -15.07
C LEU A 72 -0.52 -0.85 -13.65
N VAL A 73 0.27 0.19 -13.40
CA VAL A 73 0.80 0.49 -12.06
C VAL A 73 -0.34 0.68 -11.06
N HIS A 74 -1.38 1.44 -11.41
CA HIS A 74 -2.55 1.63 -10.56
C HIS A 74 -3.30 0.33 -10.27
N GLY A 75 -3.51 -0.50 -11.29
CA GLY A 75 -4.19 -1.80 -11.15
C GLY A 75 -3.40 -2.77 -10.29
N VAL A 76 -2.08 -2.83 -10.49
CA VAL A 76 -1.17 -3.70 -9.72
C VAL A 76 -1.08 -3.25 -8.27
N LEU A 77 -0.84 -1.97 -7.98
CA LEU A 77 -0.80 -1.48 -6.59
C LEU A 77 -2.11 -1.74 -5.85
N ARG A 78 -3.24 -1.60 -6.54
CA ARG A 78 -4.55 -1.94 -5.95
C ARG A 78 -4.66 -3.43 -5.64
N THR A 79 -4.21 -4.29 -6.56
CA THR A 79 -4.22 -5.74 -6.38
C THR A 79 -3.29 -6.16 -5.23
N LEU A 80 -2.07 -5.62 -5.19
CA LEU A 80 -1.11 -5.86 -4.11
C LEU A 80 -1.66 -5.43 -2.74
N GLY A 81 -2.39 -4.30 -2.68
CA GLY A 81 -3.06 -3.88 -1.45
C GLY A 81 -4.19 -4.81 -0.99
N MET A 82 -4.83 -5.55 -1.91
CA MET A 82 -5.79 -6.60 -1.53
C MET A 82 -5.08 -7.87 -1.05
N LEU A 83 -3.89 -8.16 -1.57
CA LEU A 83 -3.12 -9.36 -1.22
C LEU A 83 -2.33 -9.21 0.08
N SER A 84 -1.85 -8.00 0.40
CA SER A 84 -0.91 -7.75 1.51
C SER A 84 -1.47 -8.10 2.89
N GLY A 85 -2.80 -8.15 3.04
CA GLY A 85 -3.47 -8.49 4.28
C GLY A 85 -3.69 -9.99 4.53
N ASP A 86 -3.46 -10.84 3.51
CA ASP A 86 -3.77 -12.26 3.55
C ASP A 86 -2.53 -13.12 3.17
N ILE A 87 -1.33 -12.61 3.42
CA ILE A 87 -0.08 -13.34 3.10
C ILE A 87 0.17 -14.40 4.17
N GLU A 88 0.32 -15.66 3.73
CA GLU A 88 0.72 -16.76 4.61
C GLU A 88 2.11 -16.50 5.22
N GLU A 89 2.31 -16.94 6.47
CA GLU A 89 3.54 -16.65 7.22
C GLU A 89 4.81 -17.02 6.44
N ASP A 90 4.86 -18.21 5.82
CA ASP A 90 6.00 -18.71 5.07
C ASP A 90 6.31 -17.88 3.81
N GLN A 91 5.31 -17.22 3.24
CA GLN A 91 5.43 -16.36 2.07
C GLN A 91 5.79 -14.90 2.41
N MET A 92 5.69 -14.50 3.67
CA MET A 92 5.94 -13.11 4.08
C MET A 92 7.37 -12.64 3.73
N ALA A 93 8.38 -13.47 4.01
CA ALA A 93 9.78 -13.15 3.76
C ALA A 93 10.11 -12.87 2.27
N PRO A 94 9.77 -13.75 1.32
CA PRO A 94 10.03 -13.48 -0.10
C PRO A 94 9.21 -12.28 -0.61
N VAL A 95 7.97 -12.09 -0.13
CA VAL A 95 7.16 -10.93 -0.53
C VAL A 95 7.83 -9.62 -0.13
N VAL A 96 8.21 -9.44 1.14
CA VAL A 96 8.79 -8.16 1.60
C VAL A 96 10.12 -7.85 0.91
N GLN A 97 10.95 -8.85 0.61
CA GLN A 97 12.25 -8.67 -0.05
C GLN A 97 12.10 -8.08 -1.46
N VAL A 98 11.12 -8.57 -2.21
CA VAL A 98 10.94 -8.20 -3.61
C VAL A 98 10.06 -6.96 -3.74
N LEU A 99 9.06 -6.82 -2.86
CA LEU A 99 8.05 -5.77 -2.99
C LEU A 99 8.47 -4.43 -2.36
N LEU A 100 9.11 -4.43 -1.18
CA LEU A 100 9.42 -3.18 -0.49
C LEU A 100 10.33 -2.23 -1.29
N PRO A 101 11.40 -2.69 -1.98
CA PRO A 101 12.23 -1.79 -2.78
C PRO A 101 11.45 -1.11 -3.90
N GLU A 102 10.55 -1.84 -4.57
CA GLU A 102 9.77 -1.30 -5.69
C GLU A 102 8.70 -0.31 -5.23
N LEU A 103 8.05 -0.57 -4.09
CA LEU A 103 7.10 0.39 -3.49
C LEU A 103 7.80 1.69 -3.07
N LEU A 104 8.98 1.60 -2.45
CA LEU A 104 9.75 2.79 -2.08
C LEU A 104 10.17 3.59 -3.30
N ALA A 105 10.56 2.90 -4.37
CA ALA A 105 10.99 3.54 -5.59
C ALA A 105 9.82 4.24 -6.32
N ILE A 106 8.56 3.79 -6.13
CA ILE A 106 7.36 4.52 -6.59
C ILE A 106 7.05 5.71 -5.67
N LEU A 107 7.14 5.52 -4.35
CA LEU A 107 6.92 6.58 -3.36
C LEU A 107 7.90 7.76 -3.56
N SER A 108 9.13 7.46 -3.95
CA SER A 108 10.17 8.47 -4.20
C SER A 108 10.10 9.12 -5.59
N ASP A 109 9.17 8.69 -6.44
CA ASP A 109 9.07 9.13 -7.83
C ASP A 109 8.00 10.22 -7.96
N ALA A 110 8.45 11.42 -8.33
CA ALA A 110 7.63 12.62 -8.44
C ALA A 110 6.59 12.56 -9.58
N ARG A 111 6.67 11.57 -10.47
CA ARG A 111 5.66 11.34 -11.51
C ARG A 111 4.32 10.87 -10.94
N TYR A 112 4.32 10.34 -9.72
CA TYR A 112 3.12 9.83 -9.06
C TYR A 112 2.58 10.82 -8.05
N GLY A 113 1.26 10.96 -8.01
CA GLY A 113 0.56 11.83 -7.07
C GLY A 113 0.26 11.18 -5.71
N PRO A 114 -0.34 11.95 -4.78
CA PRO A 114 -0.58 11.52 -3.40
C PRO A 114 -1.37 10.22 -3.29
N SER A 115 -2.35 9.99 -4.16
CA SER A 115 -3.22 8.81 -4.14
C SER A 115 -2.46 7.52 -4.48
N VAL A 116 -1.40 7.58 -5.28
CA VAL A 116 -0.52 6.42 -5.58
C VAL A 116 0.44 6.17 -4.43
N HIS A 117 1.11 7.24 -3.95
CA HIS A 117 1.99 7.18 -2.79
C HIS A 117 1.28 6.61 -1.56
N ARG A 118 0.03 6.99 -1.34
CA ARG A 118 -0.80 6.47 -0.26
C ARG A 118 -1.02 4.96 -0.39
N ARG A 119 -1.21 4.43 -1.61
CA ARG A 119 -1.34 2.98 -1.82
C ARG A 119 -0.04 2.25 -1.49
N CYS A 120 1.11 2.80 -1.86
CA CYS A 120 2.41 2.24 -1.47
C CYS A 120 2.55 2.16 0.05
N LEU A 121 2.19 3.23 0.76
CA LEU A 121 2.19 3.26 2.22
C LEU A 121 1.17 2.30 2.84
N ALA A 122 -0.02 2.18 2.28
CA ALA A 122 -1.06 1.26 2.75
C ALA A 122 -0.64 -0.22 2.59
N ILE A 123 0.07 -0.56 1.50
CA ILE A 123 0.65 -1.90 1.34
C ILE A 123 1.72 -2.14 2.41
N LEU A 124 2.63 -1.18 2.63
CA LEU A 124 3.64 -1.29 3.70
C LEU A 124 2.98 -1.44 5.08
N HIS A 125 1.98 -0.62 5.39
CA HIS A 125 1.20 -0.69 6.62
C HIS A 125 0.58 -2.09 6.79
N SER A 126 -0.05 -2.62 5.74
CA SER A 126 -0.65 -3.96 5.76
C SER A 126 0.39 -5.05 6.03
N LEU A 127 1.57 -4.98 5.39
CA LEU A 127 2.69 -5.90 5.62
C LEU A 127 3.24 -5.81 7.05
N LEU A 128 3.42 -4.61 7.58
CA LEU A 128 3.81 -4.38 8.98
C LEU A 128 2.74 -4.90 9.95
N GLY A 129 1.46 -4.79 9.59
CA GLY A 129 0.34 -5.37 10.33
C GLY A 129 0.43 -6.89 10.41
N GLN A 130 0.73 -7.57 9.29
CA GLN A 130 0.95 -9.02 9.27
C GLN A 130 2.08 -9.44 10.22
N LEU A 131 3.18 -8.67 10.25
CA LEU A 131 4.27 -8.91 11.20
C LEU A 131 3.80 -8.90 12.66
N GLY A 132 2.79 -8.08 12.98
CA GLY A 132 2.18 -8.01 14.29
C GLY A 132 1.35 -9.24 14.69
N VAL A 133 0.76 -9.92 13.70
CA VAL A 133 -0.05 -11.14 13.90
C VAL A 133 0.84 -12.37 14.06
N MET A 134 2.03 -12.36 13.44
CA MET A 134 3.02 -13.41 13.56
C MET A 134 3.59 -13.50 14.99
N SER A 135 4.09 -14.68 15.37
CA SER A 135 4.71 -14.86 16.69
C SER A 135 5.99 -15.72 16.66
N GLY A 136 6.75 -15.66 17.76
CA GLY A 136 7.87 -16.56 17.99
C GLY A 136 9.10 -16.32 17.10
N ALA A 137 9.75 -17.42 16.67
CA ALA A 137 11.00 -17.36 15.92
C ALA A 137 10.83 -16.81 14.50
N HIS A 138 9.70 -17.12 13.87
CA HIS A 138 9.42 -16.72 12.50
C HIS A 138 9.18 -15.21 12.38
N GLN A 139 8.40 -14.63 13.30
CA GLN A 139 8.24 -13.18 13.42
C GLN A 139 9.59 -12.46 13.55
N ARG A 140 10.47 -12.95 14.43
CA ARG A 140 11.82 -12.36 14.61
C ARG A 140 12.63 -12.40 13.32
N LYS A 141 12.61 -13.54 12.61
CA LYS A 141 13.30 -13.70 11.32
C LYS A 141 12.80 -12.69 10.29
N VAL A 142 11.48 -12.54 10.13
CA VAL A 142 10.91 -11.59 9.16
C VAL A 142 11.18 -10.14 9.59
N ARG A 143 11.06 -9.81 10.87
CA ARG A 143 11.40 -8.47 11.38
C ARG A 143 12.87 -8.13 11.08
N ASP A 144 13.79 -9.02 11.41
CA ASP A 144 15.23 -8.77 11.23
C ASP A 144 15.57 -8.64 9.74
N LEU A 145 14.83 -9.34 8.88
CA LEU A 145 14.91 -9.21 7.42
C LEU A 145 14.35 -7.87 6.91
N MET A 146 13.23 -7.40 7.46
CA MET A 146 12.60 -6.13 7.06
C MET A 146 13.41 -4.91 7.51
N ALA A 147 14.13 -4.98 8.63
CA ALA A 147 14.85 -3.85 9.20
C ALA A 147 15.76 -3.10 8.19
N PRO A 148 16.70 -3.75 7.47
CA PRO A 148 17.53 -3.07 6.46
C PRO A 148 16.72 -2.61 5.24
N LEU A 149 15.60 -3.25 4.91
CA LEU A 149 14.73 -2.84 3.81
C LEU A 149 13.91 -1.58 4.13
N LEU A 150 13.66 -1.33 5.42
CA LEU A 150 12.87 -0.20 5.93
C LEU A 150 13.71 1.03 6.24
N GLU A 151 15.01 0.89 6.45
CA GLU A 151 15.90 2.02 6.73
C GLU A 151 15.80 3.13 5.64
N PRO A 152 15.79 2.80 4.33
CA PRO A 152 15.61 3.81 3.27
C PRO A 152 14.21 4.43 3.18
N TRP A 153 13.20 3.85 3.86
CA TRP A 153 11.85 4.43 3.90
C TRP A 153 11.75 5.61 4.85
N VAL A 154 12.64 5.70 5.84
CA VAL A 154 12.57 6.74 6.87
C VAL A 154 12.69 8.15 6.25
N PRO A 155 13.66 8.45 5.37
CA PRO A 155 13.70 9.74 4.68
C PRO A 155 12.48 10.01 3.81
N ALA A 156 11.92 8.98 3.15
CA ALA A 156 10.72 9.14 2.33
C ALA A 156 9.49 9.50 3.18
N LEU A 157 9.31 8.85 4.33
CA LEU A 157 8.26 9.18 5.30
C LEU A 157 8.42 10.59 5.87
N VAL A 158 9.66 10.99 6.20
CA VAL A 158 9.94 12.37 6.61
C VAL A 158 9.54 13.36 5.51
N GLY A 159 9.85 13.06 4.25
CA GLY A 159 9.46 13.89 3.10
C GLY A 159 7.93 14.05 2.99
N VAL A 160 7.17 12.96 3.08
CA VAL A 160 5.70 12.98 3.05
C VAL A 160 5.12 13.79 4.22
N LEU A 161 5.64 13.59 5.43
CA LEU A 161 5.19 14.31 6.62
C LEU A 161 5.57 15.80 6.55
N ALA A 162 6.73 16.12 5.97
CA ALA A 162 7.24 17.48 5.84
C ALA A 162 6.66 18.28 4.68
N ALA A 163 5.99 17.63 3.72
CA ALA A 163 5.25 18.32 2.65
C ALA A 163 4.20 19.27 3.24
N GLU A 164 3.90 20.36 2.54
CA GLU A 164 2.91 21.33 2.99
C GLU A 164 1.51 20.70 3.07
N LEU A 165 0.77 21.03 4.13
CA LEU A 165 -0.64 20.65 4.23
C LEU A 165 -1.48 21.54 3.30
N THR A 166 -2.04 20.93 2.26
CA THR A 166 -2.96 21.60 1.32
C THR A 166 -4.41 21.28 1.69
N LEU A 167 -5.38 21.96 1.08
CA LEU A 167 -6.80 21.63 1.24
C LEU A 167 -7.24 20.36 0.49
N ALA A 168 -6.32 19.64 -0.18
CA ALA A 168 -6.67 18.46 -0.94
C ALA A 168 -6.87 17.22 -0.04
N PRO A 169 -8.03 16.53 -0.06
CA PRO A 169 -8.27 15.35 0.77
C PRO A 169 -7.25 14.22 0.55
N ALA A 170 -6.75 14.07 -0.68
CA ALA A 170 -5.70 13.10 -1.00
C ALA A 170 -4.39 13.37 -0.25
N CYS A 171 -4.04 14.65 0.00
CA CYS A 171 -2.89 15.04 0.80
C CYS A 171 -3.06 14.60 2.26
N TRP A 172 -4.25 14.79 2.83
CA TRP A 172 -4.57 14.39 4.20
C TRP A 172 -4.53 12.89 4.37
N ALA A 173 -5.14 12.15 3.44
CA ALA A 173 -5.15 10.70 3.46
C ALA A 173 -3.73 10.12 3.34
N LEU A 174 -2.87 10.71 2.51
CA LEU A 174 -1.46 10.32 2.41
C LEU A 174 -0.71 10.53 3.73
N LYS A 175 -0.85 11.72 4.35
CA LYS A 175 -0.19 12.04 5.62
C LYS A 175 -0.69 11.16 6.77
N GLN A 176 -2.00 10.90 6.84
CA GLN A 176 -2.57 9.97 7.81
C GLN A 176 -1.97 8.57 7.67
N GLU A 177 -1.89 8.04 6.44
CA GLU A 177 -1.30 6.73 6.19
C GLU A 177 0.19 6.69 6.58
N ALA A 178 0.95 7.76 6.27
CA ALA A 178 2.35 7.89 6.69
C ALA A 178 2.51 7.86 8.21
N LEU A 179 1.62 8.54 8.96
CA LEU A 179 1.62 8.48 10.42
C LEU A 179 1.33 7.07 10.95
N GLN A 180 0.38 6.35 10.34
CA GLN A 180 0.08 4.97 10.75
C GLN A 180 1.28 4.04 10.54
N VAL A 181 1.97 4.17 9.40
CA VAL A 181 3.23 3.46 9.14
C VAL A 181 4.28 3.82 10.20
N VAL A 182 4.47 5.10 10.52
CA VAL A 182 5.44 5.52 11.54
C VAL A 182 5.13 4.92 12.91
N VAL A 183 3.86 4.91 13.34
CA VAL A 183 3.45 4.31 14.61
C VAL A 183 3.81 2.82 14.68
N GLN A 184 3.58 2.07 13.60
CA GLN A 184 3.98 0.67 13.53
C GLN A 184 5.50 0.49 13.51
N LEU A 185 6.23 1.33 12.77
CA LEU A 185 7.69 1.29 12.77
C LEU A 185 8.26 1.56 14.16
N VAL A 186 7.69 2.49 14.94
CA VAL A 186 8.08 2.72 16.34
C VAL A 186 7.85 1.47 17.19
N SER A 187 6.73 0.79 16.96
CA SER A 187 6.31 -0.39 17.73
C SER A 187 7.22 -1.60 17.49
N TYR A 188 7.63 -1.84 16.24
CA TYR A 188 8.39 -3.04 15.87
C TYR A 188 9.89 -2.80 15.64
N PHE A 189 10.28 -1.57 15.31
CA PHE A 189 11.62 -1.20 14.85
C PHE A 189 12.22 0.00 15.61
N GLY A 190 11.79 0.26 16.85
CA GLY A 190 12.21 1.42 17.63
C GLY A 190 13.74 1.61 17.75
N LYS A 191 14.52 0.53 17.78
CA LYS A 191 16.00 0.61 17.78
C LYS A 191 16.55 1.21 16.48
N MET A 192 16.01 0.81 15.32
CA MET A 192 16.39 1.34 14.01
C MET A 192 16.02 2.82 13.91
N LEU A 193 14.86 3.20 14.44
CA LEU A 193 14.37 4.59 14.39
C LEU A 193 15.04 5.56 15.37
N GLY A 194 15.86 5.08 16.31
CA GLY A 194 16.41 5.91 17.39
C GLY A 194 17.10 7.19 16.90
N GLY A 195 17.90 7.09 15.84
CA GLY A 195 18.60 8.24 15.23
C GLY A 195 17.72 9.16 14.38
N HIS A 196 16.52 8.70 13.99
CA HIS A 196 15.62 9.40 13.08
C HIS A 196 14.40 10.02 13.77
N MET A 197 14.20 9.75 15.06
CA MET A 197 13.00 10.16 15.79
C MET A 197 12.77 11.67 15.75
N ALA A 198 13.83 12.47 15.91
CA ALA A 198 13.74 13.93 15.82
C ALA A 198 13.29 14.39 14.42
N ALA A 199 13.82 13.77 13.37
CA ALA A 199 13.46 14.09 11.98
C ALA A 199 12.02 13.69 11.63
N LEU A 200 11.49 12.62 12.24
CA LEU A 200 10.10 12.19 12.08
C LEU A 200 9.14 13.06 12.90
N LEU A 201 9.47 13.41 14.14
CA LEU A 201 8.58 14.16 15.03
C LEU A 201 8.50 15.65 14.70
N ALA A 202 9.59 16.26 14.20
CA ALA A 202 9.60 17.68 13.84
C ALA A 202 8.48 18.08 12.83
N PRO A 203 8.31 17.39 11.69
CA PRO A 203 7.22 17.70 10.76
C PRO A 203 5.83 17.39 11.35
N CYS A 204 5.68 16.32 12.14
CA CYS A 204 4.43 16.01 12.84
C CYS A 204 4.02 17.14 13.80
N TRP A 205 4.98 17.66 14.56
CA TRP A 205 4.75 18.76 15.50
C TRP A 205 4.38 20.06 14.78
N ARG A 206 5.08 20.40 13.69
CA ARG A 206 4.75 21.57 12.86
C ARG A 206 3.36 21.45 12.26
N MET A 207 3.03 20.28 11.71
CA MET A 207 1.71 19.98 11.17
C MET A 207 0.63 20.10 12.24
N PHE A 208 0.84 19.58 13.45
CA PHE A 208 -0.16 19.67 14.53
C PHE A 208 -0.36 21.10 15.05
N THR A 209 0.72 21.85 15.26
CA THR A 209 0.67 23.15 15.96
C THR A 209 0.42 24.35 15.06
N ARG A 210 0.84 24.29 13.79
CA ARG A 210 0.77 25.45 12.88
C ARG A 210 -0.24 25.24 11.78
N GLU A 211 -0.04 24.18 10.99
CA GLU A 211 -0.78 23.99 9.74
C GLU A 211 -2.18 23.40 9.99
N GLY A 212 -2.24 22.29 10.74
CA GLY A 212 -3.45 21.50 10.97
C GLY A 212 -4.46 22.19 11.89
N LEU A 213 -4.02 22.88 12.95
CA LEU A 213 -4.94 23.59 13.83
C LEU A 213 -5.63 24.75 13.10
N ALA A 214 -4.86 25.57 12.37
CA ALA A 214 -5.40 26.68 11.58
C ALA A 214 -6.36 26.17 10.50
N MET A 215 -5.98 25.12 9.78
CA MET A 215 -6.83 24.51 8.75
C MET A 215 -8.11 23.92 9.33
N TYR A 216 -8.02 23.19 10.45
CA TYR A 216 -9.19 22.65 11.15
C TYR A 216 -10.16 23.75 11.58
N GLN A 217 -9.64 24.83 12.17
CA GLN A 217 -10.46 25.97 12.58
C GLN A 217 -11.14 26.64 11.38
N ALA A 218 -10.37 27.00 10.34
CA ALA A 218 -10.90 27.68 9.17
C ALA A 218 -11.97 26.83 8.45
N VAL A 219 -11.67 25.55 8.19
CA VAL A 219 -12.51 24.69 7.36
C VAL A 219 -13.69 24.09 8.12
N LEU A 220 -13.44 23.47 9.28
CA LEU A 220 -14.45 22.66 9.97
C LEU A 220 -15.21 23.43 11.04
N VAL A 221 -14.61 24.47 11.64
CA VAL A 221 -15.27 25.29 12.67
C VAL A 221 -15.92 26.51 12.04
N GLU A 222 -15.20 27.23 11.18
CA GLU A 222 -15.65 28.48 10.57
C GLU A 222 -16.31 28.30 9.20
N GLY A 223 -16.14 27.13 8.56
CA GLY A 223 -16.76 26.79 7.27
C GLY A 223 -16.11 27.44 6.04
N GLN A 224 -14.89 27.97 6.16
CA GLN A 224 -14.16 28.61 5.06
C GLN A 224 -13.51 27.55 4.15
N GLY A 225 -13.77 27.61 2.84
CA GLY A 225 -13.22 26.65 1.87
C GLY A 225 -13.90 25.27 1.89
N ALA A 226 -15.09 25.15 2.51
CA ALA A 226 -15.85 23.91 2.54
C ALA A 226 -16.36 23.47 1.14
N ASP A 227 -16.63 24.44 0.25
CA ASP A 227 -17.04 24.17 -1.12
C ASP A 227 -15.89 23.55 -1.95
N ASP A 228 -14.65 24.00 -1.73
CA ASP A 228 -13.46 23.47 -2.41
C ASP A 228 -13.20 21.99 -2.07
N LEU A 229 -13.63 21.53 -0.88
CA LEU A 229 -13.53 20.13 -0.46
C LEU A 229 -14.60 19.24 -1.09
N ALA A 230 -15.77 19.80 -1.41
CA ALA A 230 -16.85 19.05 -2.02
C ALA A 230 -16.59 18.76 -3.50
N GLU A 231 -15.95 19.69 -4.22
CA GLU A 231 -15.65 19.54 -5.66
C GLU A 231 -14.58 18.48 -5.96
N GLU A 232 -13.58 18.29 -5.08
CA GLU A 232 -12.48 17.34 -5.34
C GLU A 232 -12.89 15.86 -5.12
N VAL A 233 -13.84 15.60 -4.21
CA VAL A 233 -14.31 14.24 -3.88
C VAL A 233 -15.06 13.58 -5.05
N ASP A 234 -15.74 14.35 -5.89
CA ASP A 234 -16.50 13.83 -7.03
C ASP A 234 -15.61 13.45 -8.25
N SER A 235 -14.28 13.65 -8.15
CA SER A 235 -13.35 13.51 -9.27
C SER A 235 -12.40 12.30 -9.22
N GLU A 236 -12.37 11.51 -8.13
CA GLU A 236 -11.55 10.27 -7.96
C GLU A 236 -12.33 8.95 -8.16
#